data_AF-A0A2S7Y3I6-F1
#
_entry.id   AF-A0A2S7Y3I6-F1
#
_cell.length_a   1.000
_cell.length_b   1.000
_cell.length_c   1.000
_cell.angle_alpha   90.00
_cell.angle_beta   90.00
_cell.angle_gamma   90.00
#
_symmetry.space_group_name_H-M   'P 1'
#
loop_
_entity.id
_entity.type
_entity.pdbx_description
1 polymer ?
#
loop_
_entity_poly.entity_id
_entity_poly.type
_entity_poly.pdbx_seq_one_letter_code
_entity_poly.pdbx_strand_id
1 'polypeptide(L)'
;MILDGVGAGVHLDIMTLADVEGGAFSEEEEQQLWTDIDTCVSSPCDDHESIDDALRTWLGLTARLRDRPPGSQEGCVMCANMLINSQIFQRNQEYVRTQLIHSLLQEDNVASLHAITSLLLLDGHYDESVFPRMLQEQCFPRLVELIAAKEDDEDARLHRFLLQLMYEMSRVERLRPAELVLVDDEFIHSLFRIIEGVSNDVHDPYHYPTIRVLLVLNEQYMLASTEPIEGPDGRQAPLTNRIVKCLSLHGPSYRTFGENIILLLNRETETSLQLLILKLLYLLFTTKATYEYFYTNDLRVLLDVIIRNLMDLPDERISLRHTYLRVLYPLLAHTQLSHPPHYKQDEILKVLKILRGSLNAHFAPADDTTVRLVDRVAKVKWLEAGNLDGTSEVARKFLGISLSPTQYASSISVGDVAGVMEKPGVQTPSRNAGNGARSRDAPSPTQDEVNTTVRAKKPLPTVPKHRHGVPFQNLADKPVMNGEVKKVPPKAPPPRRRGKMKVAEPPPIETIRETPPEP
;
A
#
# COMPACT_ATOMS: atom_id res chain seq x y z
N MET A 1 40.79 -63.14 25.75
CA MET A 1 39.93 -64.22 25.20
C MET A 1 38.65 -63.54 24.74
N ILE A 2 38.49 -63.26 23.43
CA ILE A 2 37.97 -64.21 22.40
C ILE A 2 36.44 -64.32 22.61
N LEU A 3 35.50 -64.00 21.71
CA LEU A 3 35.40 -63.82 20.25
C LEU A 3 33.98 -63.22 19.99
N ASP A 4 33.83 -62.20 19.13
CA ASP A 4 33.33 -62.24 17.73
C ASP A 4 31.83 -62.45 17.45
N GLY A 5 31.36 -61.65 16.49
CA GLY A 5 30.13 -61.83 15.69
C GLY A 5 29.54 -60.50 15.17
N VAL A 6 30.28 -59.63 14.46
CA VAL A 6 30.42 -59.52 12.97
C VAL A 6 29.14 -58.95 12.30
N GLY A 7 29.16 -57.92 11.43
CA GLY A 7 30.25 -57.35 10.62
C GLY A 7 30.10 -55.84 10.38
N ALA A 8 31.24 -55.14 10.25
CA ALA A 8 31.87 -54.70 8.99
C ALA A 8 31.12 -53.48 8.41
N GLY A 9 31.64 -52.24 8.50
CA GLY A 9 32.94 -51.81 7.97
C GLY A 9 32.84 -51.85 6.45
N VAL A 10 32.93 -50.74 5.72
CA VAL A 10 34.21 -50.31 5.15
C VAL A 10 34.02 -48.98 4.40
N HIS A 11 35.00 -48.11 4.60
CA HIS A 11 35.53 -47.05 3.74
C HIS A 11 34.59 -46.11 2.97
N LEU A 12 34.69 -44.86 3.41
CA LEU A 12 34.65 -43.65 2.61
C LEU A 12 35.56 -43.80 1.36
N ASP A 13 34.97 -44.07 0.20
CA ASP A 13 35.58 -43.84 -1.10
C ASP A 13 35.43 -42.35 -1.45
N ILE A 14 36.54 -41.63 -1.29
CA ILE A 14 36.77 -40.33 -1.91
C ILE A 14 37.12 -40.62 -3.36
N MET A 15 36.13 -40.65 -4.25
CA MET A 15 36.35 -40.46 -5.68
C MET A 15 35.08 -40.01 -6.40
N THR A 16 35.17 -38.80 -6.97
CA THR A 16 34.49 -38.35 -8.19
C THR A 16 32.96 -38.30 -8.21
N LEU A 17 32.41 -37.16 -7.78
CA LEU A 17 31.28 -36.50 -8.44
C LEU A 17 31.68 -35.04 -8.68
N ALA A 18 32.58 -34.85 -9.64
CA ALA A 18 32.48 -33.67 -10.49
C ALA A 18 31.21 -33.82 -11.34
N ASP A 19 30.64 -32.68 -11.73
CA ASP A 19 29.53 -32.53 -12.67
C ASP A 19 28.11 -32.62 -12.08
N VAL A 20 27.79 -31.63 -11.24
CA VAL A 20 26.51 -30.90 -11.38
C VAL A 20 26.85 -29.41 -11.39
N GLU A 21 27.48 -28.95 -12.47
CA GLU A 21 27.50 -27.52 -12.83
C GLU A 21 26.07 -27.12 -13.23
N GLY A 22 25.25 -26.74 -12.24
CA GLY A 22 24.20 -25.76 -12.46
C GLY A 22 24.89 -24.40 -12.53
N GLY A 23 25.00 -23.82 -13.73
CA GLY A 23 25.81 -22.64 -14.04
C GLY A 23 25.70 -21.52 -13.01
N ALA A 24 26.69 -21.45 -12.11
CA ALA A 24 26.92 -20.28 -11.28
C ALA A 24 27.72 -19.28 -12.14
N PHE A 25 27.22 -18.06 -12.27
CA PHE A 25 27.97 -16.94 -12.85
C PHE A 25 29.36 -16.86 -12.19
N SER A 26 30.42 -16.75 -12.98
CA SER A 26 31.75 -16.43 -12.42
C SER A 26 31.72 -15.01 -11.82
N GLU A 27 32.46 -14.76 -10.73
CA GLU A 27 32.61 -13.41 -10.16
C GLU A 27 33.11 -12.41 -11.21
N GLU A 28 33.92 -12.87 -12.18
CA GLU A 28 34.42 -12.06 -13.29
C GLU A 28 33.31 -11.67 -14.28
N GLU A 29 32.41 -12.61 -14.59
CA GLU A 29 31.25 -12.36 -15.47
C GLU A 29 30.25 -11.42 -14.79
N GLU A 30 30.12 -11.50 -13.47
CA GLU A 30 29.32 -10.58 -12.69
C GLU A 30 29.89 -9.17 -12.74
N GLN A 31 31.19 -9.02 -12.49
CA GLN A 31 31.83 -7.72 -12.51
C GLN A 31 31.83 -7.09 -13.90
N GLN A 32 31.97 -7.92 -14.95
CA GLN A 32 31.81 -7.47 -16.33
C GLN A 32 30.38 -6.99 -16.59
N LEU A 33 29.36 -7.71 -16.14
CA LEU A 33 27.96 -7.32 -16.36
C LEU A 33 27.60 -6.00 -15.67
N TRP A 34 28.09 -5.77 -14.45
CA TRP A 34 27.94 -4.48 -13.77
C TRP A 34 28.64 -3.34 -14.52
N THR A 35 29.83 -3.61 -15.05
CA THR A 35 30.59 -2.65 -15.87
C THR A 35 29.87 -2.33 -17.18
N ASP A 36 29.27 -3.34 -17.82
CA ASP A 36 28.49 -3.18 -19.05
C ASP A 36 27.24 -2.33 -18.81
N ILE A 37 26.57 -2.54 -17.67
CA ILE A 37 25.40 -1.73 -17.28
C ILE A 37 25.82 -0.28 -17.01
N ASP A 38 26.90 -0.07 -16.25
CA ASP A 38 27.43 1.28 -15.99
C ASP A 38 27.81 2.01 -17.28
N THR A 39 28.47 1.30 -18.20
CA THR A 39 28.83 1.83 -19.52
C THR A 39 27.59 2.15 -20.35
N CYS A 40 26.57 1.28 -20.32
CA CYS A 40 25.31 1.48 -21.02
C CYS A 40 24.58 2.74 -20.54
N VAL A 41 24.47 2.94 -19.22
CA VAL A 41 23.73 4.10 -18.67
C VAL A 41 24.54 5.40 -18.71
N SER A 42 25.87 5.31 -18.78
CA SER A 42 26.78 6.46 -18.85
C SER A 42 27.08 6.93 -20.27
N SER A 43 26.72 6.15 -21.29
CA SER A 43 26.94 6.51 -22.70
C SER A 43 26.13 7.76 -23.08
N PRO A 44 26.72 8.74 -23.81
CA PRO A 44 25.99 9.91 -24.24
C PRO A 44 24.95 9.53 -25.29
N CYS A 45 23.70 9.92 -25.06
CA CYS A 45 22.60 9.77 -26.01
C CYS A 45 22.17 11.17 -26.47
N ASP A 46 22.26 11.43 -27.78
CA ASP A 46 21.99 12.74 -28.39
C ASP A 46 20.57 12.82 -28.99
N ASP A 47 19.91 11.69 -29.22
CA ASP A 47 18.59 11.59 -29.83
C ASP A 47 17.70 10.50 -29.19
N HIS A 48 16.42 10.49 -29.54
CA HIS A 48 15.47 9.52 -29.00
C HIS A 48 15.78 8.07 -29.43
N GLU A 49 16.37 7.86 -30.61
CA GLU A 49 16.73 6.52 -31.08
C GLU A 49 17.87 5.92 -30.25
N SER A 50 18.91 6.70 -29.95
CA SER A 50 20.00 6.27 -29.06
C SER A 50 19.54 6.03 -27.63
N ILE A 51 18.55 6.78 -27.13
CA ILE A 51 17.91 6.50 -25.83
C ILE A 51 17.18 5.15 -25.88
N ASP A 52 16.38 4.90 -26.92
CA ASP A 52 15.63 3.64 -27.06
C ASP A 52 16.59 2.44 -27.16
N ASP A 53 17.69 2.57 -27.90
CA ASP A 53 18.73 1.54 -28.01
C ASP A 53 19.45 1.29 -26.67
N ALA A 54 19.73 2.36 -25.92
CA ALA A 54 20.29 2.25 -24.57
C ALA A 54 19.31 1.56 -23.62
N LEU A 55 18.01 1.88 -23.66
CA LEU A 55 16.99 1.24 -22.84
C LEU A 55 16.83 -0.25 -23.18
N ARG A 56 16.83 -0.61 -24.47
CA ARG A 56 16.81 -2.03 -24.91
C ARG A 56 18.04 -2.78 -24.41
N THR A 57 19.21 -2.16 -24.49
CA THR A 57 20.47 -2.74 -24.00
C THR A 57 20.43 -2.93 -22.50
N TRP A 58 20.00 -1.91 -21.74
CA TRP A 58 19.83 -1.96 -20.30
C TRP A 58 18.84 -3.06 -19.87
N LEU A 59 17.70 -3.20 -20.56
CA LEU A 59 16.74 -4.28 -20.32
C LEU A 59 17.36 -5.67 -20.53
N GLY A 60 18.10 -5.84 -21.63
CA GLY A 60 18.78 -7.10 -21.94
C GLY A 60 19.84 -7.47 -20.90
N LEU A 61 20.63 -6.50 -20.44
CA LEU A 61 21.65 -6.71 -19.41
C LEU A 61 21.01 -6.99 -18.03
N THR A 62 19.97 -6.25 -17.67
CA THR A 62 19.25 -6.44 -16.39
C THR A 62 18.51 -7.78 -16.36
N ALA A 63 17.98 -8.23 -17.50
CA ALA A 63 17.35 -9.54 -17.62
C ALA A 63 18.33 -10.67 -17.29
N ARG A 64 19.58 -10.59 -17.77
CA ARG A 64 20.64 -11.58 -17.49
C ARG A 64 21.01 -11.65 -16.00
N LEU A 65 20.89 -10.53 -15.27
CA LEU A 65 21.13 -10.51 -13.82
C LEU A 65 20.05 -11.27 -13.04
N ARG A 66 18.83 -11.33 -13.57
CA ARG A 66 17.71 -11.98 -12.88
C ARG A 66 17.82 -13.51 -12.89
N ASP A 67 18.40 -14.07 -13.94
CA ASP A 67 18.58 -15.52 -14.09
C ASP A 67 19.57 -16.11 -13.07
N ARG A 68 20.18 -15.25 -12.24
CA ARG A 68 20.95 -15.64 -11.07
C ARG A 68 20.07 -16.29 -9.99
N PRO A 69 20.66 -17.18 -9.17
CA PRO A 69 19.95 -17.80 -8.07
C PRO A 69 19.36 -16.76 -7.10
N PRO A 70 18.22 -17.08 -6.46
CA PRO A 70 17.33 -16.14 -5.76
C PRO A 70 17.93 -15.39 -4.54
N GLY A 71 19.20 -15.62 -4.19
CA GLY A 71 19.92 -14.89 -3.13
C GLY A 71 20.25 -13.42 -3.47
N SER A 72 20.21 -13.01 -4.74
CA SER A 72 20.52 -11.65 -5.21
C SER A 72 19.24 -10.85 -5.54
N GLN A 73 18.36 -10.64 -4.56
CA GLN A 73 17.12 -9.86 -4.76
C GLN A 73 17.36 -8.37 -5.07
N GLU A 74 18.57 -7.87 -4.89
CA GLU A 74 18.92 -6.45 -5.01
C GLU A 74 19.35 -6.04 -6.43
N GLY A 75 19.67 -6.99 -7.32
CA GLY A 75 20.26 -6.69 -8.63
C GLY A 75 19.39 -5.78 -9.51
N CYS A 76 18.09 -6.10 -9.66
CA CYS A 76 17.18 -5.28 -10.48
C CYS A 76 16.95 -3.89 -9.89
N VAL A 77 16.91 -3.76 -8.56
CA VAL A 77 16.75 -2.47 -7.87
C VAL A 77 18.00 -1.61 -8.03
N MET A 78 19.20 -2.22 -7.93
CA MET A 78 20.45 -1.52 -8.20
C MET A 78 20.53 -1.04 -9.65
N CYS A 79 20.14 -1.87 -10.63
CA CYS A 79 20.11 -1.49 -12.04
C CYS A 79 19.13 -0.33 -12.30
N ALA A 80 17.95 -0.37 -11.67
CA ALA A 80 16.99 0.72 -11.72
C ALA A 80 17.59 2.01 -11.13
N ASN A 81 18.24 1.92 -9.97
CA ASN A 81 18.90 3.06 -9.34
C ASN A 81 20.03 3.64 -10.21
N MET A 82 20.82 2.79 -10.87
CA MET A 82 21.86 3.24 -11.80
C MET A 82 21.26 4.02 -12.98
N LEU A 83 20.17 3.53 -13.58
CA LEU A 83 19.51 4.22 -14.68
C LEU A 83 18.87 5.54 -14.23
N ILE A 84 18.16 5.57 -13.09
CA ILE A 84 17.55 6.80 -12.55
C ILE A 84 18.61 7.89 -12.26
N ASN A 85 19.78 7.50 -11.76
CA ASN A 85 20.87 8.43 -11.47
C ASN A 85 21.72 8.81 -12.70
N SER A 86 21.45 8.22 -13.86
CA SER A 86 22.23 8.49 -15.07
C SER A 86 21.82 9.79 -15.76
N GLN A 87 22.71 10.30 -16.62
CA GLN A 87 22.41 11.48 -17.45
C GLN A 87 21.29 11.21 -18.46
N ILE A 88 21.12 9.96 -18.91
CA ILE A 88 20.04 9.56 -19.82
C ILE A 88 18.69 9.85 -19.18
N PHE A 89 18.50 9.42 -17.93
CA PHE A 89 17.24 9.62 -17.21
C PHE A 89 17.05 11.06 -16.76
N GLN A 90 18.07 11.68 -16.14
CA GLN A 90 17.96 13.04 -15.60
C GLN A 90 17.64 14.10 -16.67
N ARG A 91 18.13 13.93 -17.91
CA ARG A 91 17.87 14.87 -19.01
C ARG A 91 16.57 14.58 -19.76
N ASN A 92 16.12 13.31 -19.77
CA ASN A 92 15.01 12.85 -20.61
C ASN A 92 13.91 12.13 -19.82
N GLN A 93 13.72 12.49 -18.55
CA GLN A 93 12.84 11.81 -17.59
C GLN A 93 11.46 11.48 -18.15
N GLU A 94 10.76 12.46 -18.71
CA GLU A 94 9.42 12.27 -19.28
C GLU A 94 9.39 11.28 -20.45
N TYR A 95 10.41 11.32 -21.31
CA TYR A 95 10.52 10.42 -22.46
C TYR A 95 10.80 8.99 -22.01
N VAL A 96 11.77 8.79 -21.11
CA VAL A 96 12.11 7.47 -20.56
C VAL A 96 10.92 6.85 -19.83
N ARG A 97 10.20 7.62 -19.01
CA ARG A 97 8.94 7.20 -18.38
C ARG A 97 7.92 6.72 -19.41
N THR A 98 7.72 7.48 -20.48
CA THR A 98 6.81 7.10 -21.58
C THR A 98 7.17 5.74 -22.15
N GLN A 99 8.46 5.54 -22.46
CA GLN A 99 8.94 4.31 -23.08
C GLN A 99 8.82 3.11 -22.15
N LEU A 100 9.14 3.27 -20.86
CA LEU A 100 9.01 2.19 -19.88
C LEU A 100 7.56 1.83 -19.59
N ILE A 101 6.66 2.81 -19.51
CA ILE A 101 5.21 2.59 -19.40
C ILE A 101 4.70 1.81 -20.61
N HIS A 102 5.04 2.23 -21.83
CA HIS A 102 4.65 1.50 -23.04
C HIS A 102 5.27 0.12 -23.12
N SER A 103 6.50 -0.06 -22.62
CA SER A 103 7.16 -1.36 -22.54
C SER A 103 6.44 -2.29 -21.57
N LEU A 104 6.00 -1.80 -20.40
CA LEU A 104 5.19 -2.59 -19.44
C LEU A 104 3.89 -3.10 -20.08
N LEU A 105 3.26 -2.29 -20.94
CA LEU A 105 2.01 -2.64 -21.61
C LEU A 105 2.17 -3.70 -22.71
N GLN A 106 3.37 -3.86 -23.27
CA GLN A 106 3.61 -4.68 -24.47
C GLN A 106 4.53 -5.88 -24.23
N GLU A 107 5.34 -5.85 -23.18
CA GLU A 107 6.33 -6.88 -22.88
C GLU A 107 5.69 -8.07 -22.15
N ASP A 108 6.08 -9.28 -22.54
CA ASP A 108 5.68 -10.54 -21.91
C ASP A 108 6.87 -11.30 -21.30
N ASN A 109 8.10 -10.89 -21.64
CA ASN A 109 9.29 -11.49 -21.05
C ASN A 109 9.38 -11.18 -19.55
N VAL A 110 9.37 -12.23 -18.73
CA VAL A 110 9.34 -12.13 -17.26
C VAL A 110 10.54 -11.33 -16.72
N ALA A 111 11.72 -11.45 -17.35
CA ALA A 111 12.94 -10.79 -16.91
C ALA A 111 12.93 -9.29 -17.24
N SER A 112 12.52 -8.94 -18.45
CA SER A 112 12.28 -7.54 -18.85
C SER A 112 11.20 -6.89 -17.99
N LEU A 113 10.07 -7.57 -17.77
CA LEU A 113 8.99 -7.09 -16.90
C LEU A 113 9.48 -6.80 -15.49
N HIS A 114 10.36 -7.62 -14.94
CA HIS A 114 10.91 -7.41 -13.61
C HIS A 114 11.78 -6.14 -13.55
N ALA A 115 12.62 -5.92 -14.56
CA ALA A 115 13.43 -4.71 -14.68
C ALA A 115 12.57 -3.45 -14.82
N ILE A 116 11.57 -3.48 -15.72
CA ILE A 116 10.64 -2.37 -15.96
C ILE A 116 9.86 -2.04 -14.68
N THR A 117 9.27 -3.06 -14.04
CA THR A 117 8.47 -2.89 -12.82
C THR A 117 9.32 -2.35 -11.67
N SER A 118 10.55 -2.86 -11.49
CA SER A 118 11.48 -2.37 -10.46
C SER A 118 11.80 -0.90 -10.66
N LEU A 119 12.04 -0.47 -11.90
CA LEU A 119 12.36 0.92 -12.20
C LEU A 119 11.15 1.84 -12.00
N LEU A 120 9.99 1.49 -12.54
CA LEU A 120 8.78 2.30 -12.38
C LEU A 120 8.36 2.43 -10.91
N LEU A 121 8.52 1.37 -10.13
CA LEU A 121 8.27 1.41 -8.68
C LEU A 121 9.27 2.34 -7.97
N LEU A 122 10.56 2.23 -8.28
CA LEU A 122 11.60 3.06 -7.67
C LEU A 122 11.46 4.54 -8.06
N ASP A 123 11.22 4.84 -9.35
CA ASP A 123 10.95 6.20 -9.85
C ASP A 123 9.70 6.78 -9.20
N GLY A 124 8.63 6.00 -9.07
CA GLY A 124 7.40 6.41 -8.39
C GLY A 124 7.59 6.74 -6.90
N HIS A 125 8.55 6.12 -6.22
CA HIS A 125 8.92 6.50 -4.85
C HIS A 125 9.67 7.83 -4.76
N TYR A 126 10.37 8.24 -5.82
CA TYR A 126 10.99 9.56 -5.91
C TYR A 126 10.00 10.63 -6.38
N ASP A 127 9.09 10.27 -7.28
CA ASP A 127 8.10 11.15 -7.88
C ASP A 127 6.77 10.42 -8.10
N GLU A 128 5.84 10.63 -7.16
CA GLU A 128 4.52 9.98 -7.17
C GLU A 128 3.66 10.36 -8.40
N SER A 129 4.00 11.41 -9.16
CA SER A 129 3.25 11.82 -10.36
C SER A 129 3.31 10.77 -11.49
N VAL A 130 4.25 9.83 -11.41
CA VAL A 130 4.34 8.68 -12.31
C VAL A 130 3.10 7.79 -12.19
N PHE A 131 2.57 7.59 -10.98
CA PHE A 131 1.45 6.65 -10.77
C PHE A 131 0.13 7.10 -11.42
N PRO A 132 -0.32 8.36 -11.28
CA PRO A 132 -1.47 8.86 -12.06
C PRO A 132 -1.27 8.72 -13.56
N ARG A 133 -0.05 8.98 -14.05
CA ARG A 133 0.29 8.82 -15.47
C ARG A 133 0.15 7.37 -15.94
N MET A 134 0.62 6.41 -15.16
CA MET A 134 0.47 4.98 -15.44
C MET A 134 -1.01 4.55 -15.51
N LEU A 135 -1.87 5.09 -14.65
CA LEU A 135 -3.31 4.83 -14.70
C LEU A 135 -3.99 5.40 -15.95
N GLN A 136 -3.58 6.61 -16.37
CA GLN A 136 -4.07 7.21 -17.62
C GLN A 136 -3.76 6.31 -18.83
N GLU A 137 -2.54 5.74 -18.86
CA GLU A 137 -2.05 4.84 -19.91
C GLU A 137 -2.52 3.37 -19.78
N GLN A 138 -3.50 3.08 -18.92
CA GLN A 138 -4.07 1.73 -18.76
C GLN A 138 -3.09 0.67 -18.19
N CYS A 139 -2.12 1.07 -17.37
CA CYS A 139 -1.25 0.09 -16.70
C CYS A 139 -2.01 -0.79 -15.70
N PHE A 140 -3.05 -0.28 -15.02
CA PHE A 140 -3.77 -1.07 -14.01
C PHE A 140 -4.44 -2.33 -14.60
N PRO A 141 -5.22 -2.27 -15.70
CA PRO A 141 -5.68 -3.47 -16.41
C PRO A 141 -4.55 -4.48 -16.70
N ARG A 142 -3.41 -3.99 -17.19
CA ARG A 142 -2.24 -4.84 -17.48
C ARG A 142 -1.66 -5.48 -16.22
N LEU A 143 -1.62 -4.76 -15.10
CA LEU A 143 -1.17 -5.31 -13.82
C LEU A 143 -2.11 -6.41 -13.31
N VAL A 144 -3.43 -6.23 -13.43
CA VAL A 144 -4.40 -7.28 -13.07
C VAL A 144 -4.15 -8.54 -13.87
N GLU A 145 -3.98 -8.42 -15.19
CA GLU A 145 -3.65 -9.54 -16.08
C GLU A 145 -2.34 -10.24 -15.70
N LEU A 146 -1.25 -9.47 -15.54
CA LEU A 146 0.07 -10.02 -15.21
C LEU A 146 0.11 -10.69 -13.83
N ILE A 147 -0.59 -10.13 -12.84
CA ILE A 147 -0.67 -10.71 -11.50
C ILE A 147 -1.47 -12.01 -11.55
N ALA A 148 -2.64 -12.02 -12.22
CA ALA A 148 -3.46 -13.22 -12.37
C ALA A 148 -2.74 -14.35 -13.11
N ALA A 149 -1.99 -14.02 -14.18
CA ALA A 149 -1.27 -15.00 -14.99
C ALA A 149 -0.07 -15.65 -14.27
N LYS A 150 0.37 -15.08 -13.14
CA LYS A 150 1.61 -15.46 -12.44
C LYS A 150 1.37 -16.10 -11.08
N GLU A 151 0.14 -16.52 -10.79
CA GLU A 151 -0.20 -17.18 -9.53
C GLU A 151 0.58 -18.50 -9.31
N ASP A 152 0.83 -19.27 -10.39
CA ASP A 152 1.45 -20.60 -10.34
C ASP A 152 2.96 -20.61 -10.67
N ASP A 153 3.60 -19.44 -10.85
CA ASP A 153 5.02 -19.38 -11.22
C ASP A 153 5.92 -19.69 -10.00
N GLU A 154 6.92 -20.56 -10.17
CA GLU A 154 7.88 -20.88 -9.09
C GLU A 154 8.74 -19.67 -8.70
N ASP A 155 8.99 -18.74 -9.63
CA ASP A 155 9.72 -17.49 -9.36
C ASP A 155 8.77 -16.36 -8.97
N ALA A 156 8.55 -16.25 -7.67
CA ALA A 156 7.68 -15.25 -7.09
C ALA A 156 8.24 -13.81 -7.23
N ARG A 157 9.51 -13.56 -7.59
CA ARG A 157 10.10 -12.21 -7.52
C ARG A 157 9.32 -11.15 -8.30
N LEU A 158 8.98 -11.42 -9.57
CA LEU A 158 8.23 -10.47 -10.39
C LEU A 158 6.85 -10.17 -9.79
N HIS A 159 6.11 -11.21 -9.40
CA HIS A 159 4.74 -11.04 -8.91
C HIS A 159 4.70 -10.20 -7.61
N ARG A 160 5.76 -10.21 -6.79
CA ARG A 160 5.91 -9.31 -5.64
C ARG A 160 5.97 -7.84 -6.04
N PHE A 161 6.79 -7.53 -7.05
CA PHE A 161 6.95 -6.16 -7.56
C PHE A 161 5.69 -5.67 -8.28
N LEU A 162 4.99 -6.55 -9.00
CA LEU A 162 3.70 -6.22 -9.61
C LEU A 162 2.64 -5.87 -8.56
N LEU A 163 2.54 -6.64 -7.47
CA LEU A 163 1.67 -6.34 -6.34
C LEU A 163 2.02 -5.00 -5.67
N GLN A 164 3.31 -4.74 -5.45
CA GLN A 164 3.77 -3.47 -4.88
C GLN A 164 3.42 -2.29 -5.78
N LEU A 165 3.66 -2.40 -7.08
CA LEU A 165 3.32 -1.34 -8.04
C LEU A 165 1.81 -1.10 -8.11
N MET A 166 1.00 -2.16 -8.12
CA MET A 166 -0.47 -2.05 -8.04
C MET A 166 -0.91 -1.34 -6.75
N TYR A 167 -0.29 -1.68 -5.62
CA TYR A 167 -0.57 -1.04 -4.34
C TYR A 167 -0.26 0.45 -4.37
N GLU A 168 0.94 0.84 -4.79
CA GLU A 168 1.37 2.24 -4.85
C GLU A 168 0.47 3.05 -5.78
N MET A 169 0.17 2.51 -6.98
CA MET A 169 -0.74 3.16 -7.93
C MET A 169 -2.13 3.39 -7.35
N SER A 170 -2.70 2.35 -6.72
CA SER A 170 -4.04 2.40 -6.15
C SER A 170 -4.08 3.18 -4.82
N ARG A 171 -2.94 3.46 -4.18
CA ARG A 171 -2.86 4.29 -2.99
C ARG A 171 -2.88 5.77 -3.35
N VAL A 172 -2.11 6.14 -4.38
CA VAL A 172 -1.88 7.53 -4.77
C VAL A 172 -3.07 8.11 -5.54
N GLU A 173 -3.69 7.32 -6.42
CA GLU A 173 -4.73 7.80 -7.32
C GLU A 173 -5.99 6.94 -7.22
N ARG A 174 -7.14 7.57 -7.41
CA ARG A 174 -8.44 6.89 -7.34
C ARG A 174 -8.71 6.12 -8.62
N LEU A 175 -9.01 4.83 -8.47
CA LEU A 175 -9.37 3.96 -9.59
C LEU A 175 -10.76 4.31 -10.12
N ARG A 176 -10.90 4.32 -11.44
CA ARG A 176 -12.19 4.48 -12.11
C ARG A 176 -13.03 3.23 -11.89
N PRO A 177 -14.37 3.35 -11.83
CA PRO A 177 -15.25 2.18 -11.74
C PRO A 177 -14.99 1.12 -12.83
N ALA A 178 -14.65 1.54 -14.05
CA ALA A 178 -14.30 0.63 -15.15
C ALA A 178 -13.08 -0.24 -14.84
N GLU A 179 -12.09 0.29 -14.10
CA GLU A 179 -10.89 -0.45 -13.70
C GLU A 179 -11.21 -1.43 -12.56
N LEU A 180 -12.02 -1.00 -11.58
CA LEU A 180 -12.47 -1.85 -10.48
C LEU A 180 -13.37 -3.01 -10.92
N VAL A 181 -14.00 -2.92 -12.11
CA VAL A 181 -14.77 -4.03 -12.68
C VAL A 181 -13.87 -5.16 -13.19
N LEU A 182 -12.63 -4.86 -13.58
CA LEU A 182 -11.65 -5.85 -14.04
C LEU A 182 -11.13 -6.73 -12.91
N VAL A 183 -11.17 -6.23 -11.67
CA VAL A 183 -10.91 -7.02 -10.47
C VAL A 183 -12.15 -7.89 -10.22
N ASP A 184 -12.13 -9.11 -10.75
CA ASP A 184 -13.22 -10.06 -10.59
C ASP A 184 -13.14 -10.84 -9.27
N ASP A 185 -14.10 -11.75 -9.06
CA ASP A 185 -14.10 -12.55 -7.84
C ASP A 185 -12.89 -13.50 -7.80
N GLU A 186 -12.51 -14.13 -8.93
CA GLU A 186 -11.41 -15.09 -8.98
C GLU A 186 -10.08 -14.46 -8.61
N PHE A 187 -9.80 -13.24 -9.10
CA PHE A 187 -8.62 -12.47 -8.71
C PHE A 187 -8.58 -12.21 -7.20
N ILE A 188 -9.70 -11.90 -6.56
CA ILE A 188 -9.72 -11.73 -5.10
C ILE A 188 -9.47 -13.06 -4.38
N HIS A 189 -10.02 -14.17 -4.90
CA HIS A 189 -9.77 -15.49 -4.33
C HIS A 189 -8.30 -15.91 -4.45
N SER A 190 -7.64 -15.62 -5.57
CA SER A 190 -6.21 -15.92 -5.75
C SER A 190 -5.34 -15.18 -4.73
N LEU A 191 -5.57 -13.87 -4.52
CA LEU A 191 -4.84 -13.11 -3.50
C LEU A 191 -5.02 -13.67 -2.09
N PHE A 192 -6.24 -14.10 -1.73
CA PHE A 192 -6.46 -14.77 -0.46
C PHE A 192 -5.78 -16.15 -0.40
N ARG A 193 -5.82 -16.94 -1.48
CA ARG A 193 -5.13 -18.24 -1.56
C ARG A 193 -3.63 -18.10 -1.35
N ILE A 194 -3.00 -17.06 -1.91
CA ILE A 194 -1.57 -16.76 -1.68
C ILE A 194 -1.28 -16.54 -0.19
N ILE A 195 -2.16 -15.83 0.53
CA ILE A 195 -1.97 -15.54 1.96
C ILE A 195 -2.16 -16.80 2.80
N GLU A 196 -3.13 -17.66 2.47
CA GLU A 196 -3.33 -18.91 3.20
C GLU A 196 -2.26 -19.97 2.89
N GLY A 197 -1.73 -19.99 1.66
CA GLY A 197 -0.73 -20.98 1.22
C GLY A 197 0.60 -20.88 1.95
N VAL A 198 0.89 -19.72 2.54
CA VAL A 198 2.19 -19.40 3.15
C VAL A 198 2.05 -19.19 4.68
N SER A 199 0.95 -19.66 5.28
CA SER A 199 0.58 -19.47 6.70
C SER A 199 1.64 -19.79 7.76
N ASN A 200 2.69 -20.55 7.41
CA ASN A 200 3.75 -20.97 8.31
C ASN A 200 4.93 -19.98 8.42
N ASP A 201 5.03 -18.97 7.54
CA ASP A 201 6.13 -17.98 7.57
C ASP A 201 5.63 -16.53 7.67
N VAL A 202 5.40 -16.07 8.90
CA VAL A 202 4.97 -14.68 9.21
C VAL A 202 6.01 -13.63 8.77
N HIS A 203 7.24 -14.05 8.51
CA HIS A 203 8.31 -13.19 8.01
C HIS A 203 8.49 -13.26 6.50
N ASP A 204 7.65 -14.02 5.79
CA ASP A 204 7.75 -14.12 4.33
C ASP A 204 7.60 -12.71 3.70
N PRO A 205 8.62 -12.24 2.95
CA PRO A 205 8.59 -10.99 2.21
C PRO A 205 7.39 -10.84 1.25
N TYR A 206 6.70 -11.94 0.93
CA TYR A 206 5.57 -12.03 0.02
C TYR A 206 4.20 -11.72 0.61
N HIS A 207 4.01 -11.97 1.91
CA HIS A 207 2.70 -11.78 2.57
C HIS A 207 2.25 -10.33 2.58
N TYR A 208 3.19 -9.43 2.88
CA TYR A 208 2.88 -8.03 3.13
C TYR A 208 2.37 -7.30 1.86
N PRO A 209 2.99 -7.47 0.67
CA PRO A 209 2.46 -6.89 -0.57
C PRO A 209 1.05 -7.34 -0.91
N THR A 210 0.74 -8.64 -0.80
CA THR A 210 -0.58 -9.18 -1.13
C THR A 210 -1.67 -8.62 -0.21
N ILE A 211 -1.40 -8.57 1.11
CA ILE A 211 -2.33 -7.98 2.09
C ILE A 211 -2.52 -6.49 1.81
N ARG A 212 -1.45 -5.76 1.49
CA ARG A 212 -1.51 -4.32 1.13
C ARG A 212 -2.41 -4.08 -0.08
N VAL A 213 -2.33 -4.92 -1.11
CA VAL A 213 -3.21 -4.84 -2.29
C VAL A 213 -4.68 -5.04 -1.88
N LEU A 214 -5.00 -6.05 -1.07
CA LEU A 214 -6.37 -6.23 -0.57
C LEU A 214 -6.85 -5.02 0.24
N LEU A 215 -6.01 -4.47 1.10
CA LEU A 215 -6.33 -3.29 1.92
C LEU A 215 -6.62 -2.04 1.07
N VAL A 216 -5.78 -1.76 0.08
CA VAL A 216 -5.97 -0.58 -0.78
C VAL A 216 -7.15 -0.77 -1.73
N LEU A 217 -7.38 -1.97 -2.26
CA LEU A 217 -8.56 -2.25 -3.09
C LEU A 217 -9.85 -2.11 -2.28
N ASN A 218 -9.85 -2.52 -1.01
CA ASN A 218 -10.99 -2.29 -0.12
C ASN A 218 -11.32 -0.79 0.00
N GLU A 219 -10.30 0.05 0.18
CA GLU A 219 -10.47 1.50 0.19
C GLU A 219 -11.04 2.01 -1.14
N GLN A 220 -10.51 1.55 -2.27
CA GLN A 220 -10.99 1.96 -3.60
C GLN A 220 -12.47 1.58 -3.82
N TYR A 221 -12.89 0.40 -3.35
CA TYR A 221 -14.32 0.03 -3.35
C TYR A 221 -15.17 0.93 -2.43
N MET A 222 -14.66 1.30 -1.25
CA MET A 222 -15.34 2.23 -0.35
C MET A 222 -15.51 3.62 -0.97
N LEU A 223 -14.47 4.14 -1.64
CA LEU A 223 -14.50 5.41 -2.36
C LEU A 223 -15.48 5.37 -3.53
N ALA A 224 -15.43 4.31 -4.35
CA ALA A 224 -16.37 4.11 -5.47
C ALA A 224 -17.84 4.05 -4.99
N SER A 225 -18.09 3.55 -3.77
CA SER A 225 -19.46 3.49 -3.21
C SER A 225 -20.04 4.86 -2.87
N THR A 226 -19.22 5.91 -2.78
CA THR A 226 -19.70 7.29 -2.57
C THR A 226 -20.22 7.96 -3.83
N GLU A 227 -19.89 7.41 -5.01
CA GLU A 227 -20.31 7.90 -6.33
C GLU A 227 -21.07 6.81 -7.07
N PRO A 228 -22.41 6.78 -6.97
CA PRO A 228 -23.21 5.74 -7.60
C PRO A 228 -23.08 5.76 -9.13
N ILE A 229 -22.88 4.58 -9.72
CA ILE A 229 -22.81 4.38 -11.17
C ILE A 229 -24.23 4.27 -11.72
N GLU A 230 -24.56 5.02 -12.78
CA GLU A 230 -25.84 4.87 -13.48
C GLU A 230 -25.91 3.52 -14.20
N GLY A 231 -26.74 2.61 -13.69
CA GLY A 231 -27.01 1.35 -14.36
C GLY A 231 -27.84 1.52 -15.64
N PRO A 232 -27.86 0.51 -16.53
CA PRO A 232 -28.65 0.53 -17.77
C PRO A 232 -30.16 0.73 -17.55
N ASP A 233 -30.67 0.42 -16.34
CA ASP A 233 -32.06 0.63 -15.92
C ASP A 233 -32.30 2.01 -15.26
N GLY A 234 -31.33 2.92 -15.28
CA GLY A 234 -31.37 4.19 -14.53
C GLY A 234 -31.28 4.00 -13.01
N ARG A 235 -31.04 2.77 -12.53
CA ARG A 235 -30.79 2.48 -11.11
C ARG A 235 -29.32 2.70 -10.78
N GLN A 236 -29.09 3.63 -9.89
CA GLN A 236 -27.80 3.90 -9.26
C GLN A 236 -27.52 2.83 -8.19
N ALA A 237 -26.65 1.86 -8.50
CA ALA A 237 -26.22 0.84 -7.55
C ALA A 237 -24.73 1.04 -7.24
N PRO A 238 -24.33 1.07 -5.94
CA PRO A 238 -22.93 1.15 -5.59
C PRO A 238 -22.22 -0.12 -6.04
N LEU A 239 -20.95 0.02 -6.42
CA LEU A 239 -20.11 -1.12 -6.77
C LEU A 239 -19.98 -2.06 -5.56
N THR A 240 -20.17 -3.36 -5.77
CA THR A 240 -20.03 -4.33 -4.69
C THR A 240 -18.56 -4.45 -4.29
N ASN A 241 -18.25 -4.24 -3.01
CA ASN A 241 -16.93 -4.52 -2.47
C ASN A 241 -16.69 -6.04 -2.46
N ARG A 242 -15.89 -6.51 -3.42
CA ARG A 242 -15.64 -7.95 -3.64
C ARG A 242 -14.84 -8.61 -2.52
N ILE A 243 -14.02 -7.84 -1.81
CA ILE A 243 -13.23 -8.35 -0.68
C ILE A 243 -14.16 -8.73 0.47
N VAL A 244 -15.10 -7.85 0.82
CA VAL A 244 -16.10 -8.13 1.86
C VAL A 244 -17.07 -9.21 1.40
N LYS A 245 -17.48 -9.20 0.12
CA LYS A 245 -18.30 -10.27 -0.47
C LYS A 245 -17.61 -11.63 -0.32
N CYS A 246 -16.32 -11.72 -0.67
CA CYS A 246 -15.54 -12.94 -0.55
C CYS A 246 -15.48 -13.42 0.91
N LEU A 247 -15.12 -12.55 1.86
CA LEU A 247 -15.08 -12.90 3.28
C LEU A 247 -16.45 -13.25 3.87
N SER A 248 -17.53 -12.67 3.33
CA SER A 248 -18.91 -13.01 3.73
C SER A 248 -19.31 -14.41 3.31
N LEU A 249 -18.82 -14.89 2.16
CA LEU A 249 -19.19 -16.19 1.59
C LEU A 249 -18.20 -17.30 1.98
N HIS A 250 -16.92 -16.96 2.13
CA HIS A 250 -15.80 -17.89 2.24
C HIS A 250 -14.89 -17.60 3.44
N GLY A 251 -15.33 -16.74 4.38
CA GLY A 251 -14.53 -16.35 5.56
C GLY A 251 -13.83 -17.50 6.30
N PRO A 252 -14.47 -18.64 6.59
CA PRO A 252 -13.80 -19.76 7.26
C PRO A 252 -12.59 -20.35 6.53
N SER A 253 -12.48 -20.14 5.22
CA SER A 253 -11.37 -20.58 4.37
C SER A 253 -10.18 -19.63 4.37
N TYR A 254 -10.31 -18.42 4.91
CA TYR A 254 -9.32 -17.35 4.80
C TYR A 254 -8.85 -16.81 6.16
N ARG A 255 -8.70 -17.68 7.16
CA ARG A 255 -8.47 -17.27 8.55
C ARG A 255 -7.11 -16.62 8.76
N THR A 256 -6.08 -17.10 8.07
CA THR A 256 -4.72 -16.55 8.17
C THR A 256 -4.68 -15.08 7.79
N PHE A 257 -5.50 -14.63 6.83
CA PHE A 257 -5.66 -13.21 6.54
C PHE A 257 -6.13 -12.40 7.76
N GLY A 258 -7.12 -12.90 8.52
CA GLY A 258 -7.63 -12.23 9.71
C GLY A 258 -6.56 -12.08 10.80
N GLU A 259 -5.84 -13.17 11.07
CA GLU A 259 -4.72 -13.19 12.03
C GLU A 259 -3.64 -12.17 11.62
N ASN A 260 -3.26 -12.19 10.34
CA ASN A 260 -2.25 -11.29 9.80
C ASN A 260 -2.65 -9.82 9.87
N ILE A 261 -3.92 -9.46 9.65
CA ILE A 261 -4.38 -8.08 9.82
C ILE A 261 -4.10 -7.55 11.24
N ILE A 262 -4.36 -8.37 12.26
CA ILE A 262 -4.17 -7.97 13.65
C ILE A 262 -2.68 -7.87 13.98
N LEU A 263 -1.88 -8.83 13.49
CA LEU A 263 -0.42 -8.79 13.60
C LEU A 263 0.17 -7.53 12.95
N LEU A 264 -0.32 -7.18 11.75
CA LEU A 264 0.09 -5.97 11.03
C LEU A 264 -0.26 -4.72 11.81
N LEU A 265 -1.50 -4.58 12.28
CA LEU A 265 -1.91 -3.40 13.05
C LEU A 265 -1.06 -3.18 14.31
N ASN A 266 -0.62 -4.28 14.94
CA ASN A 266 0.22 -4.23 16.13
C ASN A 266 1.67 -3.79 15.83
N ARG A 267 2.17 -4.04 14.62
CA ARG A 267 3.57 -3.77 14.21
C ARG A 267 3.72 -2.53 13.35
N GLU A 268 2.66 -2.13 12.65
CA GLU A 268 2.71 -1.05 11.67
C GLU A 268 2.82 0.31 12.37
N THR A 269 3.72 1.15 11.85
CA THR A 269 3.99 2.50 12.33
C THR A 269 3.48 3.56 11.36
N GLU A 270 3.31 3.18 10.10
CA GLU A 270 2.84 4.02 9.01
C GLU A 270 1.34 4.27 9.15
N THR A 271 0.95 5.55 9.21
CA THR A 271 -0.43 5.94 9.56
C THR A 271 -1.42 5.59 8.46
N SER A 272 -1.03 5.66 7.18
CA SER A 272 -1.89 5.35 6.05
C SER A 272 -2.31 3.88 6.05
N LEU A 273 -1.38 2.94 6.28
CA LEU A 273 -1.68 1.52 6.32
C LEU A 273 -2.50 1.15 7.56
N GLN A 274 -2.21 1.77 8.71
CA GLN A 274 -3.07 1.63 9.90
C GLN A 274 -4.51 2.07 9.59
N LEU A 275 -4.70 3.18 8.88
CA LEU A 275 -6.04 3.63 8.46
C LEU A 275 -6.71 2.64 7.50
N LEU A 276 -5.98 2.09 6.52
CA LEU A 276 -6.53 1.07 5.60
C LEU A 276 -6.99 -0.18 6.36
N ILE A 277 -6.18 -0.67 7.30
CA ILE A 277 -6.52 -1.80 8.18
C ILE A 277 -7.78 -1.49 8.98
N LEU A 278 -7.83 -0.34 9.66
CA LEU A 278 -8.95 0.02 10.50
C LEU A 278 -10.25 0.19 9.70
N LYS A 279 -10.19 0.73 8.48
CA LYS A 279 -11.36 0.86 7.61
C LYS A 279 -11.89 -0.50 7.17
N LEU A 280 -11.02 -1.45 6.84
CA LEU A 280 -11.44 -2.84 6.59
C LEU A 280 -12.10 -3.45 7.83
N LEU A 281 -11.46 -3.35 9.01
CA LEU A 281 -12.02 -3.86 10.27
C LEU A 281 -13.40 -3.25 10.58
N TYR A 282 -13.57 -1.94 10.38
CA TYR A 282 -14.85 -1.28 10.53
C TYR A 282 -15.93 -1.92 9.65
N LEU A 283 -15.60 -2.17 8.37
CA LEU A 283 -16.54 -2.74 7.41
C LEU A 283 -16.89 -4.20 7.77
N LEU A 284 -15.90 -4.98 8.22
CA LEU A 284 -16.13 -6.36 8.68
C LEU A 284 -17.02 -6.41 9.93
N PHE A 285 -16.80 -5.56 10.93
CA PHE A 285 -17.60 -5.53 12.15
C PHE A 285 -18.99 -4.88 12.00
N THR A 286 -19.24 -4.16 10.91
CA THR A 286 -20.56 -3.58 10.61
C THR A 286 -21.38 -4.40 9.63
N THR A 287 -20.77 -5.38 8.97
CA THR A 287 -21.44 -6.28 8.03
C THR A 287 -21.88 -7.56 8.74
N LYS A 288 -23.18 -7.86 8.70
CA LYS A 288 -23.80 -9.02 9.39
C LYS A 288 -23.25 -10.39 8.96
N ALA A 289 -22.62 -10.52 7.80
CA ALA A 289 -22.04 -11.79 7.40
C ALA A 289 -20.62 -12.00 7.95
N THR A 290 -19.94 -10.94 8.38
CA THR A 290 -18.50 -10.95 8.71
C THR A 290 -18.18 -10.46 10.12
N TYR A 291 -19.14 -9.91 10.85
CA TYR A 291 -18.93 -9.41 12.21
C TYR A 291 -18.48 -10.48 13.23
N GLU A 292 -18.65 -11.77 12.91
CA GLU A 292 -18.14 -12.92 13.69
C GLU A 292 -16.96 -13.65 13.00
N TYR A 293 -16.34 -13.04 12.00
CA TYR A 293 -15.25 -13.63 11.21
C TYR A 293 -14.01 -14.00 12.04
N PHE A 294 -13.64 -13.14 13.00
CA PHE A 294 -12.47 -13.34 13.85
C PHE A 294 -12.79 -14.25 15.03
N TYR A 295 -11.80 -15.01 15.50
CA TYR A 295 -11.94 -15.76 16.75
C TYR A 295 -11.93 -14.81 17.95
N THR A 296 -12.58 -15.25 19.03
CA THR A 296 -12.67 -14.48 20.27
C THR A 296 -11.31 -14.12 20.87
N ASN A 297 -10.29 -14.98 20.71
CA ASN A 297 -8.94 -14.69 21.19
C ASN A 297 -8.31 -13.53 20.42
N ASP A 298 -8.42 -13.54 19.10
CA ASP A 298 -7.87 -12.49 18.24
C ASP A 298 -8.59 -11.16 18.49
N LEU A 299 -9.90 -11.19 18.75
CA LEU A 299 -10.65 -9.99 19.13
C LEU A 299 -10.18 -9.38 20.45
N ARG A 300 -9.80 -10.20 21.43
CA ARG A 300 -9.21 -9.71 22.69
C ARG A 300 -7.86 -9.07 22.44
N VAL A 301 -7.01 -9.69 21.61
CA VAL A 301 -5.72 -9.12 21.19
C VAL A 301 -5.92 -7.80 20.44
N LEU A 302 -6.88 -7.74 19.52
CA LEU A 302 -7.22 -6.52 18.78
C LEU A 302 -7.70 -5.41 19.72
N LEU A 303 -8.56 -5.73 20.70
CA LEU A 303 -9.01 -4.77 21.70
C LEU A 303 -7.84 -4.21 22.52
N ASP A 304 -6.89 -5.06 22.92
CA ASP A 304 -5.67 -4.63 23.61
C ASP A 304 -4.82 -3.69 22.76
N VAL A 305 -4.64 -4.00 21.48
CA VAL A 305 -3.93 -3.16 20.52
C VAL A 305 -4.63 -1.80 20.38
N ILE A 306 -5.96 -1.78 20.26
CA ILE A 306 -6.74 -0.54 20.13
C ILE A 306 -6.64 0.30 21.41
N ILE A 307 -6.79 -0.30 22.59
CA ILE A 307 -6.68 0.41 23.88
C ILE A 307 -5.29 1.04 24.03
N ARG A 308 -4.23 0.27 23.78
CA ARG A 308 -2.85 0.76 23.86
C ARG A 308 -2.62 1.89 22.87
N ASN A 309 -2.98 1.70 21.59
CA ASN A 309 -2.77 2.71 20.56
C ASN A 309 -3.58 3.99 20.84
N LEU A 310 -4.82 3.90 21.34
CA LEU A 310 -5.60 5.08 21.71
C LEU A 310 -4.96 5.89 22.84
N MET A 311 -4.25 5.23 23.77
CA MET A 311 -3.56 5.88 24.89
C MET A 311 -2.19 6.44 24.51
N ASP A 312 -1.48 5.77 23.60
CA ASP A 312 -0.13 6.15 23.18
C ASP A 312 -0.12 7.16 22.01
N LEU A 313 -1.27 7.37 21.34
CA LEU A 313 -1.36 8.25 20.17
C LEU A 313 -1.19 9.73 20.55
N PRO A 314 -0.24 10.44 19.92
CA PRO A 314 -0.04 11.86 20.17
C PRO A 314 -1.19 12.67 19.56
N ASP A 315 -1.36 13.91 20.04
CA ASP A 315 -2.51 14.74 19.68
C ASP A 315 -2.55 15.15 18.21
N GLU A 316 -1.44 15.11 17.46
CA GLU A 316 -1.41 15.44 16.04
C GLU A 316 -2.10 14.37 15.16
N ARG A 317 -2.27 13.14 15.67
CA ARG A 317 -2.84 12.00 14.90
C ARG A 317 -4.34 11.84 15.12
N ILE A 318 -5.08 12.94 15.09
CA ILE A 318 -6.53 13.00 15.38
C ILE A 318 -7.34 12.07 14.45
N SER A 319 -7.07 12.10 13.14
CA SER A 319 -7.79 11.25 12.17
C SER A 319 -7.65 9.76 12.47
N LEU A 320 -6.47 9.34 12.93
CA LEU A 320 -6.21 7.96 13.32
C LEU A 320 -6.93 7.62 14.62
N ARG A 321 -6.87 8.50 15.63
CA ARG A 321 -7.63 8.38 16.89
C ARG A 321 -9.13 8.23 16.63
N HIS A 322 -9.70 9.06 15.77
CA HIS A 322 -11.11 8.96 15.38
C HIS A 322 -11.43 7.63 14.70
N THR A 323 -10.54 7.12 13.86
CA THR A 323 -10.76 5.86 13.14
C THR A 323 -10.72 4.66 14.09
N TYR A 324 -9.78 4.65 15.06
CA TYR A 324 -9.79 3.66 16.15
C TYR A 324 -11.10 3.69 16.94
N LEU A 325 -11.58 4.87 17.34
CA LEU A 325 -12.84 5.01 18.07
C LEU A 325 -14.05 4.55 17.24
N ARG A 326 -14.03 4.79 15.91
CA ARG A 326 -15.07 4.31 14.99
C ARG A 326 -15.10 2.79 14.89
N VAL A 327 -13.94 2.12 14.92
CA VAL A 327 -13.81 0.65 14.93
C VAL A 327 -14.18 0.06 16.30
N LEU A 328 -13.83 0.76 17.39
CA LEU A 328 -14.08 0.29 18.75
C LEU A 328 -15.58 0.07 19.02
N TYR A 329 -16.46 0.94 18.53
CA TYR A 329 -17.90 0.76 18.71
C TYR A 329 -18.44 -0.57 18.15
N PRO A 330 -18.36 -0.87 16.84
CA PRO A 330 -18.89 -2.11 16.29
C PRO A 330 -18.12 -3.34 16.81
N LEU A 331 -16.83 -3.21 17.14
CA LEU A 331 -16.08 -4.26 17.83
C LEU A 331 -16.75 -4.68 19.14
N LEU A 332 -17.14 -3.73 19.99
CA LEU A 332 -17.77 -4.03 21.29
C LEU A 332 -19.27 -4.33 21.19
N ALA A 333 -19.95 -3.78 20.18
CA ALA A 333 -21.40 -3.84 20.05
C ALA A 333 -21.91 -5.05 19.26
N HIS A 334 -21.17 -5.48 18.23
CA HIS A 334 -21.65 -6.47 17.27
C HIS A 334 -20.96 -7.82 17.42
N THR A 335 -19.67 -7.84 17.73
CA THR A 335 -18.87 -9.08 17.77
C THR A 335 -19.17 -9.93 19.01
N GLN A 336 -18.49 -11.07 19.12
CA GLN A 336 -18.53 -11.98 20.25
C GLN A 336 -18.15 -11.30 21.59
N LEU A 337 -17.42 -10.18 21.57
CA LEU A 337 -17.11 -9.39 22.78
C LEU A 337 -18.34 -8.74 23.41
N SER A 338 -19.45 -8.64 22.68
CA SER A 338 -20.72 -8.16 23.22
C SER A 338 -21.35 -9.13 24.23
N HIS A 339 -20.91 -10.39 24.25
CA HIS A 339 -21.41 -11.42 25.14
C HIS A 339 -20.58 -11.54 26.43
N PRO A 340 -21.21 -11.89 27.57
CA PRO A 340 -20.48 -12.19 28.81
C PRO A 340 -19.53 -13.40 28.65
N PRO A 341 -18.36 -13.43 29.34
CA PRO A 341 -17.84 -12.39 30.22
C PRO A 341 -17.22 -11.22 29.44
N HIS A 342 -17.57 -9.99 29.85
CA HIS A 342 -17.12 -8.77 29.19
C HIS A 342 -15.64 -8.51 29.45
N TYR A 343 -14.82 -8.70 28.42
CA TYR A 343 -13.37 -8.54 28.50
C TYR A 343 -12.98 -7.07 28.73
N LYS A 344 -12.17 -6.80 29.76
CA LYS A 344 -11.57 -5.48 30.05
C LYS A 344 -12.53 -4.30 30.17
N GLN A 345 -13.74 -4.53 30.67
CA GLN A 345 -14.75 -3.48 30.86
C GLN A 345 -14.23 -2.22 31.58
N ASP A 346 -13.54 -2.40 32.71
CA ASP A 346 -13.03 -1.27 33.51
C ASP A 346 -11.94 -0.47 32.78
N GLU A 347 -11.07 -1.14 32.03
CA GLU A 347 -10.02 -0.49 31.24
C GLU A 347 -10.63 0.35 30.13
N ILE A 348 -11.63 -0.18 29.42
CA ILE A 348 -12.36 0.55 28.38
C ILE A 348 -12.99 1.82 28.98
N LEU A 349 -13.71 1.71 30.10
CA LEU A 349 -14.33 2.86 30.75
C LEU A 349 -13.31 3.91 31.21
N LYS A 350 -12.13 3.49 31.69
CA LYS A 350 -11.04 4.42 32.05
C LYS A 350 -10.51 5.16 30.82
N VAL A 351 -10.22 4.45 29.73
CA VAL A 351 -9.75 5.06 28.47
C VAL A 351 -10.77 6.07 27.94
N LEU A 352 -12.06 5.73 27.91
CA LEU A 352 -13.11 6.64 27.46
C LEU A 352 -13.20 7.91 28.33
N LYS A 353 -13.04 7.78 29.66
CA LYS A 353 -13.01 8.95 30.57
C LYS A 353 -11.81 9.86 30.33
N ILE A 354 -10.64 9.27 30.06
CA ILE A 354 -9.41 10.03 29.75
C ILE A 354 -9.58 10.76 28.42
N LEU A 355 -10.00 10.06 27.36
CA LEU A 355 -10.18 10.64 26.02
C LEU A 355 -11.28 11.72 25.96
N ARG A 356 -12.26 11.67 26.85
CA ARG A 356 -13.28 12.73 26.98
C ARG A 356 -12.69 14.04 27.55
N GLY A 357 -11.49 14.02 28.12
CA GLY A 357 -10.89 15.17 28.80
C GLY A 357 -11.39 15.38 30.23
N SER A 358 -12.09 14.39 30.82
CA SER A 358 -12.75 14.56 32.13
C SER A 358 -11.78 14.57 33.33
N LEU A 359 -10.51 14.17 33.15
CA LEU A 359 -9.61 13.89 34.25
C LEU A 359 -8.54 14.96 34.50
N ASN A 360 -8.19 15.79 33.51
CA ASN A 360 -7.06 16.72 33.66
C ASN A 360 -7.38 18.12 33.10
N ALA A 361 -7.63 19.08 34.00
CA ALA A 361 -7.82 20.50 33.68
C ALA A 361 -6.59 21.19 33.05
N HIS A 362 -5.44 20.50 32.98
CA HIS A 362 -4.18 20.99 32.44
C HIS A 362 -3.93 20.62 30.98
N PHE A 363 -4.79 19.81 30.36
CA PHE A 363 -4.66 19.43 28.94
C PHE A 363 -5.63 20.23 28.08
N ALA A 364 -5.28 20.40 26.81
CA ALA A 364 -6.19 20.96 25.83
C ALA A 364 -7.48 20.13 25.80
N PRO A 365 -8.67 20.77 25.72
CA PRO A 365 -9.92 20.05 25.61
C PRO A 365 -9.92 19.17 24.36
N ALA A 366 -10.51 17.98 24.46
CA ALA A 366 -10.67 17.09 23.32
C ALA A 366 -11.57 17.74 22.24
N ASP A 367 -11.30 17.45 20.98
CA ASP A 367 -12.11 17.95 19.87
C ASP A 367 -13.53 17.35 19.89
N ASP A 368 -14.48 18.10 19.34
CA ASP A 368 -15.91 17.74 19.32
C ASP A 368 -16.17 16.35 18.71
N THR A 369 -15.37 15.95 17.72
CA THR A 369 -15.55 14.65 17.05
C THR A 369 -15.10 13.52 17.95
N THR A 370 -13.96 13.67 18.65
CA THR A 370 -13.52 12.71 19.67
C THR A 370 -14.57 12.55 20.75
N VAL A 371 -15.13 13.65 21.27
CA VAL A 371 -16.19 13.59 22.30
C VAL A 371 -17.42 12.83 21.80
N ARG A 372 -17.90 13.13 20.58
CA ARG A 372 -19.05 12.43 19.97
C ARG A 372 -18.79 10.93 19.77
N LEU A 373 -17.57 10.55 19.38
CA LEU A 373 -17.18 9.16 19.17
C LEU A 373 -17.05 8.41 20.49
N VAL A 374 -16.42 9.02 21.51
CA VAL A 374 -16.35 8.47 22.87
C VAL A 374 -17.74 8.25 23.45
N ASP A 375 -18.62 9.24 23.33
CA ASP A 375 -20.02 9.13 23.78
C ASP A 375 -20.79 8.03 23.02
N ARG A 376 -20.45 7.78 21.75
CA ARG A 376 -21.04 6.67 20.98
C ARG A 376 -20.56 5.32 21.50
N VAL A 377 -19.27 5.15 21.80
CA VAL A 377 -18.73 3.91 22.38
C VAL A 377 -19.30 3.67 23.78
N ALA A 378 -19.44 4.73 24.59
CA ALA A 378 -20.01 4.63 25.93
C ALA A 378 -21.47 4.13 25.97
N LYS A 379 -22.22 4.27 24.86
CA LYS A 379 -23.60 3.79 24.71
C LYS A 379 -23.74 2.30 24.40
N VAL A 380 -22.64 1.55 24.39
CA VAL A 380 -22.70 0.09 24.26
C VAL A 380 -23.39 -0.48 25.50
N LYS A 381 -24.45 -1.26 25.30
CA LYS A 381 -25.40 -1.69 26.35
C LYS A 381 -24.74 -2.25 27.62
N TRP A 382 -23.70 -3.07 27.46
CA TRP A 382 -23.02 -3.69 28.59
C TRP A 382 -22.02 -2.77 29.29
N LEU A 383 -21.53 -1.71 28.61
CA LEU A 383 -20.72 -0.67 29.25
C LEU A 383 -21.57 0.29 30.10
N GLU A 384 -22.80 0.59 29.66
CA GLU A 384 -23.74 1.43 30.41
C GLU A 384 -24.06 0.81 31.78
N ALA A 385 -24.29 -0.51 31.83
CA ALA A 385 -24.57 -1.25 33.06
C ALA A 385 -23.44 -1.09 34.10
N GLY A 386 -22.17 -1.22 33.69
CA GLY A 386 -21.03 -1.06 34.59
C GLY A 386 -20.79 0.39 35.04
N ASN A 387 -21.27 1.38 34.28
CA ASN A 387 -21.20 2.79 34.68
C ASN A 387 -22.23 3.12 35.78
N LEU A 388 -23.30 2.32 35.90
CA LEU A 388 -24.34 2.52 36.90
C LEU A 388 -23.91 2.06 38.31
N ASP A 389 -23.05 1.05 38.41
CA ASP A 389 -22.60 0.49 39.70
C ASP A 389 -21.66 1.42 40.49
N GLY A 390 -21.04 2.41 39.84
CA GLY A 390 -20.15 3.39 40.51
C GLY A 390 -20.71 4.80 40.68
N THR A 391 -21.73 5.20 39.90
CA THR A 391 -22.21 6.60 39.86
C THR A 391 -23.73 6.76 39.81
N SER A 392 -24.50 5.70 39.56
CA SER A 392 -25.95 5.83 39.37
C SER A 392 -26.73 6.04 40.66
N GLU A 393 -26.28 5.51 41.80
CA GLU A 393 -27.04 5.70 43.05
C GLU A 393 -27.10 7.17 43.49
N VAL A 394 -26.04 7.93 43.18
CA VAL A 394 -25.96 9.37 43.51
C VAL A 394 -26.66 10.22 42.45
N ALA A 395 -26.54 9.87 41.17
CA ALA A 395 -27.14 10.64 40.08
C ALA A 395 -28.67 10.42 39.93
N ARG A 396 -29.18 9.20 40.17
CA ARG A 396 -30.63 8.91 40.10
C ARG A 396 -31.44 9.62 41.18
N LYS A 397 -30.83 10.00 42.31
CA LYS A 397 -31.48 10.83 43.34
C LYS A 397 -31.49 12.32 43.01
N PHE A 398 -30.60 12.80 42.14
CA PHE A 398 -30.40 14.23 41.89
C PHE A 398 -31.04 14.77 40.60
N LEU A 399 -31.29 13.94 39.58
CA LEU A 399 -31.81 14.41 38.29
C LEU A 399 -33.00 13.58 37.82
N GLY A 400 -34.15 13.80 38.47
CA GLY A 400 -35.44 13.35 37.99
C GLY A 400 -35.95 14.23 36.85
N ILE A 401 -35.43 14.07 35.63
CA ILE A 401 -36.04 14.64 34.41
C ILE A 401 -35.81 13.70 33.22
N SER A 402 -36.91 13.14 32.71
CA SER A 402 -37.00 12.32 31.51
C SER A 402 -37.11 13.20 30.26
N LEU A 403 -36.31 12.97 29.22
CA LEU A 403 -36.55 13.54 27.88
C LEU A 403 -36.22 12.56 26.74
N SER A 404 -37.03 12.65 25.68
CA SER A 404 -37.29 11.64 24.65
C SER A 404 -36.36 11.70 23.41
N PRO A 405 -36.37 10.67 22.54
CA PRO A 405 -35.38 10.50 21.46
C PRO A 405 -35.88 10.96 20.08
N THR A 406 -35.40 12.11 19.59
CA THR A 406 -35.50 12.47 18.16
C THR A 406 -34.45 13.51 17.79
N GLN A 407 -33.19 13.11 17.60
CA GLN A 407 -32.17 13.91 16.89
C GLN A 407 -31.07 12.95 16.36
N TYR A 408 -31.41 12.17 15.33
CA TYR A 408 -30.45 11.47 14.47
C TYR A 408 -30.55 12.07 13.08
N ALA A 409 -29.72 13.07 12.76
CA ALA A 409 -29.36 13.44 11.39
C ALA A 409 -28.28 14.53 11.40
N SER A 410 -27.20 14.29 10.66
CA SER A 410 -26.37 15.22 9.84
C SER A 410 -24.94 14.66 9.77
N SER A 411 -24.34 14.27 8.64
CA SER A 411 -24.13 14.89 7.31
C SER A 411 -23.17 16.08 7.33
N ILE A 412 -21.87 15.83 7.10
CA ILE A 412 -20.84 16.80 6.73
C ILE A 412 -19.57 16.03 6.33
N SER A 413 -18.69 16.44 5.42
CA SER A 413 -18.70 17.11 4.09
C SER A 413 -17.22 17.11 3.67
N VAL A 414 -16.91 16.82 2.42
CA VAL A 414 -15.56 16.46 1.90
C VAL A 414 -14.72 17.71 1.56
N GLY A 415 -14.39 18.55 2.55
CA GLY A 415 -13.74 19.85 2.30
C GLY A 415 -12.35 20.08 2.89
N ASP A 416 -11.94 19.34 3.93
CA ASP A 416 -10.86 19.82 4.82
C ASP A 416 -9.51 19.09 4.68
N VAL A 417 -9.20 18.50 3.52
CA VAL A 417 -7.89 17.86 3.30
C VAL A 417 -7.22 18.44 2.07
N ALA A 418 -6.71 19.66 2.19
CA ALA A 418 -5.70 20.19 1.28
C ALA A 418 -4.82 21.21 2.02
N GLY A 419 -3.57 20.83 2.26
CA GLY A 419 -2.51 21.79 2.57
C GLY A 419 -1.84 21.61 3.93
N VAL A 420 -1.12 20.51 4.12
CA VAL A 420 0.07 20.52 4.99
C VAL A 420 1.14 19.62 4.36
N MET A 421 2.07 20.24 3.64
CA MET A 421 3.39 19.66 3.38
C MET A 421 4.33 20.24 4.44
N GLU A 422 5.20 19.44 5.07
CA GLU A 422 6.43 19.98 5.63
C GLU A 422 7.58 18.96 5.69
N LYS A 423 8.78 19.49 5.46
CA LYS A 423 10.09 18.84 5.24
C LYS A 423 10.78 18.49 6.57
N PRO A 424 11.86 17.67 6.55
CA PRO A 424 12.28 16.87 7.70
C PRO A 424 13.30 17.55 8.62
N GLY A 425 13.23 17.14 9.89
CA GLY A 425 14.39 16.99 10.78
C GLY A 425 14.58 18.09 11.82
N VAL A 426 14.64 17.70 13.09
CA VAL A 426 15.72 18.02 14.06
C VAL A 426 15.52 17.11 15.29
N GLN A 427 16.51 16.27 15.58
CA GLN A 427 16.63 15.51 16.83
C GLN A 427 17.04 16.43 17.98
N THR A 428 16.43 16.27 19.15
CA THR A 428 17.03 16.71 20.43
C THR A 428 16.73 15.72 21.56
N PRO A 429 17.57 15.67 22.62
CA PRO A 429 17.87 14.45 23.36
C PRO A 429 17.04 14.25 24.64
N SER A 430 16.72 12.98 24.90
CA SER A 430 16.12 12.47 26.14
C SER A 430 17.05 12.63 27.34
N ARG A 431 16.51 13.09 28.48
CA ARG A 431 17.25 13.29 29.74
C ARG A 431 16.66 12.43 30.86
N ASN A 432 17.40 11.38 31.21
CA ASN A 432 17.23 10.62 32.45
C ASN A 432 17.70 11.43 33.67
N ALA A 433 16.99 11.25 34.77
CA ALA A 433 17.25 11.83 36.08
C ALA A 433 18.25 10.98 36.90
N GLY A 434 19.02 11.63 37.79
CA GLY A 434 19.86 10.94 38.76
C GLY A 434 20.71 11.85 39.65
N ASN A 435 20.15 12.23 40.81
CA ASN A 435 20.73 12.51 42.13
C ASN A 435 22.07 13.29 42.30
N GLY A 436 21.96 14.41 43.04
CA GLY A 436 22.56 14.51 44.37
C GLY A 436 23.85 15.33 44.56
N ALA A 437 23.73 16.46 45.26
CA ALA A 437 24.61 17.00 46.32
C ALA A 437 24.94 18.51 46.21
N ARG A 438 24.36 19.24 47.17
CA ARG A 438 24.67 20.55 47.79
C ARG A 438 25.96 21.29 47.36
N SER A 439 25.83 22.60 47.12
CA SER A 439 26.48 23.64 47.94
C SER A 439 25.88 25.03 47.72
N ARG A 440 25.99 25.84 48.77
CA ARG A 440 25.37 27.15 49.05
C ARG A 440 25.95 28.28 48.22
N ASP A 441 25.13 29.25 47.80
CA ASP A 441 25.12 30.61 48.36
C ASP A 441 24.10 31.49 47.61
N ALA A 442 23.33 32.25 48.39
CA ALA A 442 22.39 33.28 47.95
C ALA A 442 23.16 34.63 47.83
N PRO A 443 22.64 35.72 47.20
CA PRO A 443 21.37 36.33 47.60
C PRO A 443 20.45 36.84 46.45
N SER A 444 19.17 36.87 46.77
CA SER A 444 18.07 37.63 46.15
C SER A 444 17.93 39.01 46.87
N PRO A 445 16.87 39.83 46.69
CA PRO A 445 16.10 40.28 45.52
C PRO A 445 15.84 41.83 45.55
N THR A 446 15.16 42.39 44.54
CA THR A 446 14.20 43.53 44.65
C THR A 446 13.26 43.47 43.44
N GLN A 447 11.97 43.15 43.58
CA GLN A 447 10.82 44.06 43.79
C GLN A 447 10.77 45.23 42.80
N ASP A 448 9.80 45.23 41.87
CA ASP A 448 8.62 46.09 41.99
C ASP A 448 7.64 45.91 40.82
N GLU A 449 6.37 45.69 41.18
CA GLU A 449 5.21 45.94 40.34
C GLU A 449 4.91 47.45 40.29
N VAL A 450 4.24 47.91 39.22
CA VAL A 450 3.02 48.75 39.22
C VAL A 450 2.93 49.64 37.96
N ASN A 451 1.97 49.27 37.12
CA ASN A 451 1.00 50.04 36.32
C ASN A 451 1.30 51.33 35.52
N THR A 452 0.61 51.31 34.37
CA THR A 452 -0.05 52.38 33.59
C THR A 452 0.76 53.27 32.65
N THR A 453 0.45 53.21 31.33
CA THR A 453 0.07 54.38 30.51
C THR A 453 -0.44 54.02 29.08
N VAL A 454 -1.64 54.54 28.81
CA VAL A 454 -2.27 55.09 27.58
C VAL A 454 -1.70 54.81 26.15
N ARG A 455 -2.54 54.13 25.35
CA ARG A 455 -2.95 54.33 23.92
C ARG A 455 -2.11 55.24 22.99
N ALA A 456 -1.66 54.68 21.86
CA ALA A 456 -1.54 55.39 20.57
C ALA A 456 -1.81 54.44 19.37
N LYS A 457 -2.64 54.90 18.42
CA LYS A 457 -3.03 54.23 17.16
C LYS A 457 -2.06 54.60 16.02
N LYS A 458 -1.79 53.66 15.09
CA LYS A 458 -1.68 53.80 13.60
C LYS A 458 -1.04 52.52 12.97
N PRO A 459 -1.15 52.26 11.65
CA PRO A 459 -2.29 51.68 10.94
C PRO A 459 -1.95 50.32 10.25
N LEU A 460 -2.98 49.59 9.82
CA LEU A 460 -2.87 48.33 9.06
C LEU A 460 -2.73 48.60 7.54
N PRO A 461 -2.01 47.74 6.79
CA PRO A 461 -1.77 47.92 5.36
C PRO A 461 -2.98 47.52 4.49
N THR A 462 -3.11 48.22 3.37
CA THR A 462 -4.17 48.16 2.36
C THR A 462 -4.11 46.93 1.45
N VAL A 463 -5.27 46.28 1.26
CA VAL A 463 -5.51 45.19 0.29
C VAL A 463 -6.20 45.73 -0.98
N PRO A 464 -5.78 45.35 -2.20
CA PRO A 464 -6.45 45.74 -3.44
C PRO A 464 -7.81 45.06 -3.67
N LYS A 465 -8.73 45.81 -4.30
CA LYS A 465 -10.14 45.49 -4.54
C LYS A 465 -10.35 44.60 -5.79
N HIS A 466 -11.07 43.49 -5.65
CA HIS A 466 -11.76 42.80 -6.77
C HIS A 466 -13.21 43.29 -6.88
N ARG A 467 -13.70 43.43 -8.12
CA ARG A 467 -15.04 43.91 -8.48
C ARG A 467 -15.87 42.72 -8.99
N HIS A 468 -17.01 42.51 -8.33
CA HIS A 468 -18.18 41.66 -8.69
C HIS A 468 -18.55 41.74 -10.19
N GLY A 469 -19.27 40.82 -10.83
CA GLY A 469 -20.16 39.72 -10.44
C GLY A 469 -21.05 39.39 -11.66
N VAL A 470 -21.60 38.17 -11.72
CA VAL A 470 -22.39 37.58 -12.82
C VAL A 470 -23.81 38.20 -12.92
N PRO A 471 -24.53 38.01 -14.04
CA PRO A 471 -25.78 37.24 -13.93
C PRO A 471 -26.05 36.26 -15.08
N PHE A 472 -26.75 35.18 -14.72
CA PHE A 472 -27.28 34.10 -15.55
C PHE A 472 -28.36 34.54 -16.56
N GLN A 473 -28.43 33.86 -17.72
CA GLN A 473 -29.71 33.64 -18.42
C GLN A 473 -29.70 32.34 -19.24
N ASN A 474 -30.73 31.51 -18.99
CA ASN A 474 -31.06 30.25 -19.67
C ASN A 474 -31.53 30.48 -21.10
N LEU A 475 -31.25 29.54 -22.02
CA LEU A 475 -32.10 29.23 -23.18
C LEU A 475 -31.82 27.80 -23.67
N ALA A 476 -32.87 26.98 -23.71
CA ALA A 476 -32.93 25.70 -24.40
C ALA A 476 -33.59 25.89 -25.79
N ASP A 477 -33.35 24.91 -26.67
CA ASP A 477 -33.98 24.60 -27.98
C ASP A 477 -33.34 25.08 -29.32
N LYS A 478 -32.43 24.21 -29.86
CA LYS A 478 -32.30 23.58 -31.23
C LYS A 478 -32.23 24.45 -32.52
N PRO A 479 -31.77 23.95 -33.72
CA PRO A 479 -31.26 22.61 -34.14
C PRO A 479 -29.97 22.57 -35.04
N VAL A 480 -29.37 21.36 -35.14
CA VAL A 480 -28.65 20.67 -36.25
C VAL A 480 -27.82 21.48 -37.29
N MET A 481 -26.50 21.21 -37.38
CA MET A 481 -25.80 20.87 -38.64
C MET A 481 -24.42 20.21 -38.43
N ASN A 482 -24.05 19.35 -39.38
CA ASN A 482 -22.97 18.36 -39.39
C ASN A 482 -21.52 18.85 -39.26
N GLY A 483 -20.70 18.02 -38.60
CA GLY A 483 -19.47 17.49 -39.19
C GLY A 483 -18.15 18.13 -38.77
N GLU A 484 -17.45 17.55 -37.79
CA GLU A 484 -15.99 17.65 -37.72
C GLU A 484 -15.37 16.43 -37.02
N VAL A 485 -14.67 15.63 -37.82
CA VAL A 485 -13.88 14.47 -37.44
C VAL A 485 -12.60 14.97 -36.76
N LYS A 486 -12.44 14.73 -35.45
CA LYS A 486 -11.14 14.92 -34.79
C LYS A 486 -10.21 13.76 -35.16
N LYS A 487 -9.11 14.13 -35.83
CA LYS A 487 -8.07 13.26 -36.38
C LYS A 487 -7.30 12.53 -35.26
N VAL A 488 -7.14 11.23 -35.44
CA VAL A 488 -6.22 10.35 -34.71
C VAL A 488 -4.78 10.62 -35.20
N PRO A 489 -3.75 10.70 -34.35
CA PRO A 489 -2.34 10.76 -34.78
C PRO A 489 -1.91 9.42 -35.43
N PRO A 490 -0.96 9.42 -36.39
CA PRO A 490 -0.65 8.22 -37.17
C PRO A 490 0.07 7.15 -36.34
N LYS A 491 -0.31 5.89 -36.57
CA LYS A 491 0.37 4.67 -36.08
C LYS A 491 1.81 4.60 -36.59
N ALA A 492 2.76 4.28 -35.72
CA ALA A 492 4.10 3.86 -36.12
C ALA A 492 4.05 2.47 -36.83
N PRO A 493 4.91 2.23 -37.84
CA PRO A 493 4.91 0.98 -38.61
C PRO A 493 5.51 -0.19 -37.80
N PRO A 494 5.11 -1.45 -38.09
CA PRO A 494 5.64 -2.62 -37.40
C PRO A 494 7.11 -2.91 -37.79
N PRO A 495 7.88 -3.58 -36.93
CA PRO A 495 9.27 -3.89 -37.22
C PRO A 495 9.40 -4.87 -38.39
N ARG A 496 10.32 -4.54 -39.30
CA ARG A 496 10.62 -5.26 -40.54
C ARG A 496 11.18 -6.64 -40.22
N ARG A 497 10.42 -7.69 -40.55
CA ARG A 497 10.85 -9.10 -40.53
C ARG A 497 12.17 -9.25 -41.29
N ARG A 498 13.28 -9.58 -40.60
CA ARG A 498 14.54 -9.96 -41.26
C ARG A 498 14.28 -11.18 -42.14
N GLY A 499 14.36 -10.98 -43.45
CA GLY A 499 14.28 -12.04 -44.44
C GLY A 499 15.48 -12.99 -44.28
N LYS A 500 15.19 -14.29 -44.31
CA LYS A 500 16.19 -15.37 -44.38
C LYS A 500 17.10 -15.12 -45.58
N MET A 501 18.40 -14.93 -45.34
CA MET A 501 19.42 -15.02 -46.39
C MET A 501 19.42 -16.46 -46.93
N LYS A 502 19.30 -16.58 -48.26
CA LYS A 502 19.55 -17.82 -48.99
C LYS A 502 21.04 -18.17 -48.84
N VAL A 503 21.31 -19.36 -48.30
CA VAL A 503 22.61 -20.02 -48.37
C VAL A 503 22.87 -20.38 -49.84
N ALA A 504 24.03 -19.98 -50.37
CA ALA A 504 24.50 -20.37 -51.69
C ALA A 504 24.95 -21.83 -51.68
N GLU A 505 24.50 -22.62 -52.66
CA GLU A 505 24.96 -23.99 -52.92
C GLU A 505 26.43 -24.00 -53.37
N PRO A 506 27.26 -24.94 -52.91
CA PRO A 506 28.55 -25.23 -53.52
C PRO A 506 28.38 -26.09 -54.80
N PRO A 507 29.31 -26.01 -55.77
CA PRO A 507 29.21 -26.73 -57.04
C PRO A 507 29.41 -28.26 -56.87
N PRO A 508 28.96 -29.08 -57.84
CA PRO A 508 28.92 -30.53 -57.66
C PRO A 508 30.31 -31.17 -57.78
N ILE A 509 30.55 -32.17 -56.93
CA ILE A 509 31.72 -33.04 -56.91
C ILE A 509 31.55 -34.09 -58.01
N GLU A 510 32.49 -34.14 -58.97
CA GLU A 510 32.62 -35.24 -59.93
C GLU A 510 33.07 -36.53 -59.22
N THR A 511 32.24 -37.56 -59.25
CA THR A 511 32.60 -38.91 -58.82
C THR A 511 33.38 -39.64 -59.91
N ILE A 512 34.69 -39.79 -59.70
CA ILE A 512 35.51 -40.79 -60.41
C ILE A 512 35.15 -42.17 -59.85
N ARG A 513 34.61 -43.06 -60.70
CA ARG A 513 34.47 -44.49 -60.41
C ARG A 513 35.64 -45.24 -61.03
N GLU A 514 36.55 -45.72 -60.19
CA GLU A 514 37.47 -46.80 -60.56
C GLU A 514 36.70 -48.12 -60.68
N THR A 515 37.01 -48.87 -61.73
CA THR A 515 36.46 -50.20 -62.03
C THR A 515 37.42 -51.27 -61.48
N PRO A 516 36.93 -52.37 -60.87
CA PRO A 516 37.76 -53.52 -60.56
C PRO A 516 37.78 -54.51 -61.75
N PRO A 517 38.84 -55.33 -61.89
CA PRO A 517 38.95 -56.29 -62.98
C PRO A 517 38.31 -57.63 -62.59
N GLU A 518 37.68 -58.29 -63.55
CA GLU A 518 37.38 -59.73 -63.53
C GLU A 518 37.91 -60.36 -64.82
N PRO A 519 38.29 -61.65 -64.81
CA PRO A 519 38.08 -62.54 -65.95
C PRO A 519 36.65 -63.08 -65.99
#